data_AF-A0A644WYA5-F1
#
_entry.id   AF-A0A644WYA5-F1
#
_cell.length_a   1.000
_cell.length_b   1.000
_cell.length_c   1.000
_cell.angle_alpha   90.00
_cell.angle_beta   90.00
_cell.angle_gamma   90.00
#
_symmetry.space_group_name_H-M   'P 1'
#
loop_
_entity.id
_entity.type
_entity.pdbx_description
1 polymer ?
#
loop_
_entity_poly.entity_id
_entity_poly.type
_entity_poly.pdbx_seq_one_letter_code
_entity_poly.pdbx_strand_id
1 'polypeptide(L)'
;MILKNSTLDEWLKKPKNGFLKRGGDKFPFFSKYHVFKDYLDNGLQREVTKQAIYHEIQEKKELENVIWLNDHGPDHIAAVVERASQLLDNGKEDTSNFMYSLNAREVFLLLNAIQVHDVGNFFGRVGHEEKVLEAVNNGLTPILFDSTEAKYIYDIAHVHGGKVTYKNGSSDKNTIKKIKQHITSDGYDVRLQLLAAILRFADELADEKKRADILSLNNGSLTKGSEVFHAFSACLDSVKVDHSKLIIEVHFKIPKKYATRKFGKLISENGINKVVDCYLIDEIYSRLLKMHQERIYCSKFWKSMIEIDRIWVEIEFYNDSMGEETIDFEHLQVHPDITFTLHDNGYPSGSGDIFSCCDGELKYQDGSKIDGENLFKKIS
;
A
#
# COMPACT_ATOMS: atom_id res chain seq x y z
N MET A 1 4.30 -11.37 17.07
CA MET A 1 5.75 -11.20 17.26
C MET A 1 5.96 -9.88 18.01
N ILE A 2 7.04 -9.76 18.80
CA ILE A 2 7.40 -8.49 19.45
C ILE A 2 8.57 -7.87 18.69
N LEU A 3 8.34 -6.70 18.11
CA LEU A 3 9.35 -5.91 17.42
C LEU A 3 9.81 -4.70 18.24
N LYS A 4 8.98 -4.16 19.15
CA LYS A 4 9.31 -3.00 20.01
C LYS A 4 9.75 -1.79 19.19
N ASN A 5 8.95 -1.41 18.19
CA ASN A 5 9.24 -0.33 17.25
C ASN A 5 10.45 -0.58 16.32
N SER A 6 11.01 -1.81 16.30
CA SER A 6 11.95 -2.19 15.24
C SER A 6 11.22 -2.62 13.98
N THR A 7 11.84 -2.39 12.84
CA THR A 7 11.44 -2.96 11.56
C THR A 7 11.82 -4.44 11.47
N LEU A 8 11.23 -5.14 10.51
CA LEU A 8 11.56 -6.54 10.20
C LEU A 8 13.02 -6.73 9.79
N ASP A 9 13.64 -5.76 9.10
CA ASP A 9 15.06 -5.83 8.73
C ASP A 9 15.97 -5.75 9.97
N GLU A 10 15.69 -4.83 10.89
CA GLU A 10 16.37 -4.69 12.17
C GLU A 10 16.19 -5.93 13.04
N TRP A 11 14.99 -6.52 13.03
CA TRP A 11 14.72 -7.77 13.72
C TRP A 11 15.51 -8.93 13.14
N LEU A 12 15.67 -8.99 11.81
CA LEU A 12 16.47 -10.02 11.13
C LEU A 12 17.96 -9.85 11.45
N LYS A 13 18.44 -8.61 11.59
CA LYS A 13 19.84 -8.28 11.97
C LYS A 13 20.23 -8.77 13.36
N LYS A 14 19.33 -8.65 14.36
CA LYS A 14 19.65 -8.95 15.77
C LYS A 14 19.96 -10.44 15.97
N PRO A 15 21.20 -10.84 16.33
CA PRO A 15 21.50 -12.22 16.67
C PRO A 15 20.68 -12.65 17.89
N LYS A 16 20.11 -13.86 17.88
CA LYS A 16 19.54 -14.42 19.11
C LYS A 16 20.70 -14.80 20.02
N ASN A 17 20.94 -14.02 21.08
CA ASN A 17 21.76 -14.49 22.18
C ASN A 17 21.08 -15.71 22.82
N GLY A 18 21.75 -16.87 22.74
CA GLY A 18 21.39 -18.07 23.49
C GLY A 18 20.62 -19.13 22.70
N PHE A 19 21.28 -20.28 22.54
CA PHE A 19 20.76 -21.64 22.35
C PHE A 19 19.48 -21.81 21.51
N LEU A 20 19.65 -22.39 20.31
CA LEU A 20 18.73 -23.31 19.61
C LEU A 20 17.26 -23.28 20.09
N LYS A 21 16.57 -22.15 19.88
CA LYS A 21 15.11 -22.07 19.96
C LYS A 21 14.56 -21.74 18.58
N ARG A 22 14.09 -22.78 17.88
CA ARG A 22 13.17 -22.88 16.70
C ARG A 22 13.05 -21.72 15.69
N GLY A 23 13.99 -20.78 15.68
CA GLY A 23 14.02 -19.59 14.82
C GLY A 23 15.21 -19.55 13.89
N GLY A 24 16.02 -20.62 13.85
CA GLY A 24 17.20 -20.69 13.00
C GLY A 24 18.34 -19.77 13.44
N ASP A 25 19.50 -19.95 12.82
CA ASP A 25 20.50 -18.90 12.75
C ASP A 25 19.97 -17.80 11.81
N LYS A 26 19.82 -16.57 12.32
CA LYS A 26 19.36 -15.43 11.52
C LYS A 26 20.47 -14.89 10.62
N PHE A 27 21.73 -15.14 10.98
CA PHE A 27 22.89 -14.50 10.36
C PHE A 27 23.03 -14.79 8.85
N PRO A 28 22.81 -16.03 8.36
CA PRO A 28 22.85 -16.31 6.92
C PRO A 28 21.75 -15.57 6.15
N PHE A 29 20.55 -15.48 6.72
CA PHE A 29 19.41 -14.81 6.09
C PHE A 29 19.56 -13.29 6.05
N PHE A 30 20.02 -12.69 7.15
CA PHE A 30 20.28 -11.25 7.21
C PHE A 30 21.32 -10.83 6.16
N SER A 31 22.46 -11.52 6.13
CA SER A 31 23.57 -11.17 5.23
C SER A 31 23.13 -11.25 3.77
N LYS A 32 22.41 -12.30 3.40
CA LYS A 32 21.90 -12.50 2.03
C LYS A 32 20.85 -11.46 1.64
N TYR A 33 19.90 -11.17 2.53
CA TYR A 33 18.91 -10.12 2.31
C TYR A 33 19.57 -8.75 2.14
N HIS A 34 20.52 -8.41 3.01
CA HIS A 34 21.16 -7.09 2.99
C HIS A 34 21.93 -6.84 1.70
N VAL A 35 22.68 -7.83 1.20
CA VAL A 35 23.35 -7.73 -0.11
C VAL A 35 22.35 -7.52 -1.25
N PHE A 36 21.21 -8.22 -1.22
CA PHE A 36 20.18 -8.04 -2.25
C PHE A 36 19.49 -6.68 -2.19
N LYS A 37 19.13 -6.23 -0.98
CA LYS A 37 18.58 -4.89 -0.74
C LYS A 37 19.53 -3.81 -1.26
N ASP A 38 20.81 -3.86 -0.89
CA ASP A 38 21.79 -2.86 -1.32
C ASP A 38 21.98 -2.84 -2.84
N TYR A 39 21.93 -4.01 -3.49
CA TYR A 39 21.98 -4.11 -4.95
C TYR A 39 20.77 -3.44 -5.62
N LEU A 40 19.57 -3.65 -5.09
CA LEU A 40 18.33 -3.08 -5.64
C LEU A 40 18.18 -1.58 -5.36
N ASP A 41 18.43 -1.15 -4.12
CA ASP A 41 18.33 0.24 -3.66
C ASP A 41 19.27 1.18 -4.43
N ASN A 42 20.44 0.69 -4.85
CA ASN A 42 21.44 1.46 -5.58
C ASN A 42 21.38 1.28 -7.10
N GLY A 43 20.43 0.48 -7.58
CA GLY A 43 20.25 0.18 -9.00
C GLY A 43 18.80 0.30 -9.41
N LEU A 44 18.15 -0.85 -9.59
CA LEU A 44 16.85 -0.97 -10.25
C LEU A 44 15.76 -0.10 -9.62
N GLN A 45 15.64 -0.06 -8.29
CA GLN A 45 14.52 0.61 -7.62
C GLN A 45 14.49 2.13 -7.85
N ARG A 46 15.66 2.77 -8.02
CA ARG A 46 15.73 4.22 -8.32
C ARG A 46 15.22 4.58 -9.71
N GLU A 47 15.13 3.59 -10.59
CA GLU A 47 14.75 3.76 -11.99
C GLU A 47 13.33 3.25 -12.28
N VAL A 48 12.72 2.45 -11.39
CA VAL A 48 11.38 1.87 -11.60
C VAL A 48 10.34 2.94 -11.97
N THR A 49 10.21 4.00 -11.17
CA THR A 49 9.22 5.06 -11.43
C THR A 49 9.48 5.78 -12.75
N LYS A 50 10.74 6.12 -13.04
CA LYS A 50 11.12 6.81 -14.28
C LYS A 50 10.84 5.94 -15.51
N GLN A 51 11.20 4.66 -15.45
CA GLN A 51 11.02 3.72 -16.55
C GLN A 51 9.56 3.40 -16.79
N ALA A 52 8.76 3.27 -15.73
CA ALA A 52 7.31 3.11 -15.84
C ALA A 52 6.67 4.31 -16.58
N ILE A 53 7.06 5.54 -16.23
CA ILE A 53 6.60 6.75 -16.94
C ILE A 53 7.10 6.76 -18.39
N TYR A 54 8.36 6.39 -18.64
CA TYR A 54 8.90 6.31 -20.00
C TYR A 54 8.11 5.32 -20.87
N HIS A 55 7.80 4.13 -20.34
CA HIS A 55 6.96 3.15 -21.03
C HIS A 55 5.56 3.68 -21.32
N GLU A 56 4.93 4.35 -20.35
CA GLU A 56 3.61 4.99 -20.55
C GLU A 56 3.66 6.04 -21.68
N ILE A 57 4.73 6.83 -21.80
CA ILE A 57 4.91 7.81 -22.89
C ILE A 57 5.07 7.11 -24.25
N GLN A 58 5.81 5.99 -24.31
CA GLN A 58 6.01 5.25 -25.56
C GLN A 58 4.71 4.58 -26.05
N GLU A 59 3.92 4.02 -25.12
CA GLU A 59 2.66 3.37 -25.45
C GLU A 59 1.55 4.38 -25.76
N LYS A 60 1.45 5.44 -24.97
CA LYS A 60 0.43 6.47 -25.09
C LYS A 60 1.03 7.66 -25.81
N LYS A 61 0.91 7.62 -27.14
CA LYS A 61 1.38 8.64 -28.10
C LYS A 61 0.97 10.09 -27.77
N GLU A 62 0.02 10.29 -26.85
CA GLU A 62 -0.46 11.59 -26.37
C GLU A 62 -0.15 11.74 -24.88
N LEU A 63 0.62 12.78 -24.53
CA LEU A 63 1.07 13.06 -23.16
C LEU A 63 -0.07 13.27 -22.16
N GLU A 64 -1.24 13.73 -22.60
CA GLU A 64 -2.42 13.91 -21.75
C GLU A 64 -2.97 12.59 -21.18
N ASN A 65 -2.67 11.47 -21.84
CA ASN A 65 -3.07 10.13 -21.42
C ASN A 65 -2.02 9.43 -20.54
N VAL A 66 -0.86 10.06 -20.32
CA VAL A 66 0.23 9.53 -19.50
C VAL A 66 -0.07 9.76 -18.03
N ILE A 67 0.00 8.68 -17.23
CA ILE A 67 -0.06 8.78 -15.77
C ILE A 67 1.34 9.13 -15.26
N TRP A 68 1.47 10.30 -14.66
CA TRP A 68 2.61 10.66 -13.85
C TRP A 68 2.47 9.94 -12.52
N LEU A 69 3.36 8.98 -12.26
CA LEU A 69 3.28 8.15 -11.07
C LEU A 69 3.76 8.90 -9.83
N ASN A 70 3.11 8.59 -8.71
CA ASN A 70 3.67 8.84 -7.39
C ASN A 70 4.90 7.92 -7.16
N ASP A 71 5.75 8.23 -6.18
CA ASP A 71 7.01 7.50 -6.01
C ASP A 71 6.80 5.99 -5.72
N HIS A 72 7.61 5.14 -6.35
CA HIS A 72 7.69 3.68 -6.12
C HIS A 72 9.17 3.26 -5.92
N GLY A 73 10.04 4.20 -5.53
CA GLY A 73 11.45 3.97 -5.28
C GLY A 73 11.75 3.38 -3.90
N PRO A 74 13.02 3.46 -3.45
CA PRO A 74 13.45 2.88 -2.17
C PRO A 74 12.67 3.38 -0.95
N ASP A 75 12.19 4.62 -0.97
CA ASP A 75 11.40 5.19 0.14
C ASP A 75 10.04 4.49 0.27
N HIS A 76 9.37 4.19 -0.86
CA HIS A 76 8.14 3.40 -0.85
C HIS A 76 8.41 1.98 -0.32
N ILE A 77 9.48 1.32 -0.77
CA ILE A 77 9.86 0.00 -0.28
C ILE A 77 10.10 0.00 1.24
N ALA A 78 10.75 1.04 1.77
CA ALA A 78 10.93 1.22 3.21
C ALA A 78 9.60 1.38 3.95
N ALA A 79 8.65 2.15 3.39
CA ALA A 79 7.30 2.29 3.94
C ALA A 79 6.56 0.93 3.96
N VAL A 80 6.66 0.11 2.91
CA VAL A 80 6.07 -1.25 2.90
C VAL A 80 6.67 -2.13 3.99
N VAL A 81 8.00 -2.09 4.19
CA VAL A 81 8.66 -2.81 5.29
C VAL A 81 8.16 -2.31 6.64
N GLU A 82 8.01 -1.00 6.83
CA GLU A 82 7.49 -0.42 8.07
C GLU A 82 6.06 -0.89 8.34
N ARG A 83 5.15 -0.83 7.36
CA ARG A 83 3.75 -1.28 7.52
C ARG A 83 3.65 -2.77 7.79
N ALA A 84 4.44 -3.59 7.10
CA ALA A 84 4.52 -5.02 7.39
C ALA A 84 5.02 -5.29 8.82
N SER A 85 5.97 -4.48 9.31
CA SER A 85 6.48 -4.54 10.68
C SER A 85 5.40 -4.17 11.69
N GLN A 86 4.71 -3.04 11.48
CA GLN A 86 3.61 -2.59 12.34
C GLN A 86 2.50 -3.63 12.40
N LEU A 87 2.10 -4.24 11.27
CA LEU A 87 1.11 -5.32 11.25
C LEU A 87 1.52 -6.53 12.11
N LEU A 88 2.81 -6.85 12.17
CA LEU A 88 3.34 -8.02 12.87
C LEU A 88 3.73 -7.78 14.34
N ASP A 89 3.88 -6.51 14.76
CA ASP A 89 4.20 -6.10 16.13
C ASP A 89 2.98 -6.15 17.06
N ASN A 90 2.33 -7.31 17.10
CA ASN A 90 1.07 -7.52 17.82
C ASN A 90 1.24 -7.69 19.35
N GLY A 91 2.43 -7.45 19.90
CA GLY A 91 2.72 -7.60 21.34
C GLY A 91 2.66 -9.04 21.87
N LYS A 92 2.33 -10.04 21.03
CA LYS A 92 2.26 -11.46 21.40
C LYS A 92 3.65 -12.09 21.19
N GLU A 93 4.38 -12.33 22.28
CA GLU A 93 5.63 -13.10 22.28
C GLU A 93 5.35 -14.56 22.62
N ASP A 94 5.13 -15.38 21.59
CA ASP A 94 5.24 -16.83 21.74
C ASP A 94 6.14 -17.39 20.65
N THR A 95 7.44 -17.41 20.95
CA THR A 95 8.45 -17.99 20.03
C THR A 95 8.36 -19.51 19.91
N SER A 96 7.52 -20.16 20.73
CA SER A 96 7.29 -21.61 20.68
C SER A 96 6.10 -21.98 19.78
N ASN A 97 5.18 -21.04 19.53
CA ASN A 97 4.00 -21.27 18.73
C ASN A 97 4.13 -20.68 17.32
N PHE A 98 4.27 -21.58 16.35
CA PHE A 98 4.33 -21.26 14.92
C PHE A 98 3.14 -20.39 14.47
N MET A 99 1.98 -20.47 15.12
CA MET A 99 0.81 -19.66 14.74
C MET A 99 0.94 -18.16 14.98
N TYR A 100 1.80 -17.71 15.91
CA TYR A 100 1.82 -16.31 16.40
C TYR A 100 3.07 -15.50 16.02
N SER A 101 4.05 -16.13 15.37
CA SER A 101 5.26 -15.46 14.91
C SER A 101 5.76 -16.01 13.57
N LEU A 102 6.39 -15.16 12.78
CA LEU A 102 7.19 -15.58 11.63
C LEU A 102 8.54 -16.16 12.11
N ASN A 103 9.05 -17.16 11.40
CA ASN A 103 10.44 -17.61 11.56
C ASN A 103 11.41 -16.78 10.69
N ALA A 104 12.72 -16.95 10.88
CA ALA A 104 13.72 -16.17 10.16
C ALA A 104 13.67 -16.37 8.63
N ARG A 105 13.35 -17.58 8.15
CA ARG A 105 13.18 -17.87 6.73
C ARG A 105 11.95 -17.18 6.16
N GLU A 106 10.85 -17.13 6.90
CA GLU A 106 9.65 -16.39 6.50
C GLU A 106 9.90 -14.87 6.44
N VAL A 107 10.58 -14.30 7.43
CA VAL A 107 10.96 -12.87 7.41
C VAL A 107 11.88 -12.57 6.22
N PHE A 108 12.86 -13.44 5.96
CA PHE A 108 13.73 -13.33 4.80
C PHE A 108 12.95 -13.34 3.48
N LEU A 109 12.07 -14.33 3.26
CA LEU A 109 11.29 -14.43 2.03
C LEU A 109 10.34 -13.23 1.86
N LEU A 110 9.69 -12.78 2.94
CA LEU A 110 8.82 -11.61 2.93
C LEU A 110 9.60 -10.34 2.56
N LEU A 111 10.73 -10.09 3.21
CA LEU A 111 11.56 -8.91 2.93
C LEU A 111 12.06 -8.90 1.49
N ASN A 112 12.54 -10.03 0.96
CA ASN A 112 12.95 -10.10 -0.46
C ASN A 112 11.77 -9.94 -1.42
N ALA A 113 10.57 -10.46 -1.08
CA ALA A 113 9.37 -10.26 -1.89
C ALA A 113 8.94 -8.79 -1.92
N ILE A 114 9.01 -8.09 -0.77
CA ILE A 114 8.78 -6.64 -0.70
C ILE A 114 9.74 -5.90 -1.64
N GLN A 115 11.02 -6.26 -1.66
CA GLN A 115 12.02 -5.59 -2.51
C GLN A 115 11.73 -5.68 -4.02
N VAL A 116 11.02 -6.72 -4.45
CA VAL A 116 10.75 -6.99 -5.88
C VAL A 116 9.29 -6.89 -6.27
N HIS A 117 8.37 -6.51 -5.38
CA HIS A 117 6.94 -6.56 -5.70
C HIS A 117 6.58 -5.65 -6.88
N ASP A 118 7.19 -4.48 -6.95
CA ASP A 118 6.91 -3.44 -7.93
C ASP A 118 7.87 -3.38 -9.12
N VAL A 119 8.92 -4.21 -9.15
CA VAL A 119 9.98 -4.11 -10.19
C VAL A 119 9.44 -4.36 -11.59
N GLY A 120 8.30 -5.05 -11.72
CA GLY A 120 7.63 -5.24 -13.00
C GLY A 120 7.19 -3.93 -13.67
N ASN A 121 7.02 -2.84 -12.90
CA ASN A 121 6.70 -1.52 -13.44
C ASN A 121 7.82 -0.98 -14.35
N PHE A 122 9.05 -1.49 -14.20
CA PHE A 122 10.16 -1.21 -15.12
C PHE A 122 9.80 -1.57 -16.57
N PHE A 123 8.98 -2.61 -16.78
CA PHE A 123 8.55 -3.09 -18.10
C PHE A 123 7.14 -2.61 -18.48
N GLY A 124 6.63 -1.58 -17.78
CA GLY A 124 5.31 -1.01 -17.99
C GLY A 124 4.25 -1.52 -16.99
N ARG A 125 3.29 -0.64 -16.69
CA ARG A 125 2.35 -0.74 -15.54
C ARG A 125 1.28 -1.82 -15.67
N VAL A 126 0.76 -2.04 -16.89
CA VAL A 126 -0.31 -3.02 -17.11
C VAL A 126 0.25 -4.43 -16.90
N GLY A 127 -0.33 -5.16 -15.93
CA GLY A 127 0.09 -6.50 -15.55
C GLY A 127 1.50 -6.56 -14.96
N HIS A 128 1.99 -5.46 -14.35
CA HIS A 128 3.34 -5.40 -13.79
C HIS A 128 3.60 -6.52 -12.75
N GLU A 129 2.57 -6.98 -12.06
CA GLU A 129 2.65 -8.06 -11.09
C GLU A 129 3.13 -9.38 -11.73
N GLU A 130 2.81 -9.61 -13.01
CA GLU A 130 3.26 -10.78 -13.78
C GLU A 130 4.67 -10.61 -14.35
N LYS A 131 5.12 -9.37 -14.53
CA LYS A 131 6.44 -9.01 -15.09
C LYS A 131 7.56 -9.06 -14.06
N VAL A 132 7.25 -9.31 -12.79
CA VAL A 132 8.26 -9.55 -11.74
C VAL A 132 9.18 -10.70 -12.16
N LEU A 133 8.65 -11.76 -12.79
CA LEU A 133 9.48 -12.89 -13.26
C LEU A 133 10.48 -12.47 -14.33
N GLU A 134 10.10 -11.54 -15.20
CA GLU A 134 10.98 -11.01 -16.25
C GLU A 134 12.14 -10.23 -15.63
N ALA A 135 11.87 -9.38 -14.64
CA ALA A 135 12.93 -8.69 -13.88
C ALA A 135 13.86 -9.69 -13.17
N VAL A 136 13.28 -10.70 -12.54
CA VAL A 136 13.98 -11.78 -11.84
C VAL A 136 14.93 -12.50 -12.81
N ASN A 137 14.45 -12.90 -13.98
CA ASN A 137 15.23 -13.65 -14.96
C ASN A 137 16.26 -12.81 -15.74
N ASN A 138 15.98 -11.53 -16.01
CA ASN A 138 16.82 -10.68 -16.87
C ASN A 138 17.92 -9.89 -16.15
N GLY A 139 18.15 -10.12 -14.85
CA GLY A 139 19.29 -9.49 -14.17
C GLY A 139 19.35 -9.60 -12.66
N LEU A 140 18.25 -9.93 -11.97
CA LEU A 140 18.24 -9.92 -10.50
C LEU A 140 18.71 -11.24 -9.85
N THR A 141 18.56 -12.38 -10.54
CA THR A 141 18.72 -13.72 -9.92
C THR A 141 20.13 -14.34 -9.98
N PRO A 142 20.95 -14.18 -11.04
CA PRO A 142 22.15 -15.01 -11.19
C PRO A 142 23.22 -14.88 -10.09
N ILE A 143 23.12 -13.88 -9.21
CA ILE A 143 24.17 -13.56 -8.23
C ILE A 143 23.78 -13.95 -6.79
N LEU A 144 22.49 -14.08 -6.44
CA LEU A 144 22.08 -14.04 -5.02
C LEU A 144 21.12 -15.13 -4.52
N PHE A 145 20.37 -15.84 -5.36
CA PHE A 145 19.42 -16.87 -4.90
C PHE A 145 19.55 -18.17 -5.67
N ASP A 146 19.19 -19.29 -5.03
CA ASP A 146 18.91 -20.51 -5.78
C ASP A 146 17.55 -20.42 -6.50
N SER A 147 17.32 -21.32 -7.46
CA SER A 147 16.11 -21.31 -8.28
C SER A 147 14.82 -21.56 -7.47
N THR A 148 14.92 -22.21 -6.32
CA THR A 148 13.77 -22.53 -5.46
C THR A 148 13.39 -21.34 -4.60
N GLU A 149 14.36 -20.64 -4.01
CA GLU A 149 14.15 -19.38 -3.30
C GLU A 149 13.60 -18.29 -4.22
N ALA A 150 14.20 -18.11 -5.39
CA ALA A 150 13.73 -17.17 -6.39
C ALA A 150 12.26 -17.43 -6.76
N LYS A 151 11.89 -18.70 -6.89
CA LYS A 151 10.50 -19.11 -7.12
C LYS A 151 9.58 -18.70 -5.96
N TYR A 152 9.98 -18.89 -4.71
CA TYR A 152 9.12 -18.53 -3.57
C TYR A 152 8.98 -17.02 -3.39
N ILE A 153 10.06 -16.26 -3.63
CA ILE A 153 10.02 -14.79 -3.65
C ILE A 153 9.05 -14.32 -4.72
N TYR A 154 9.15 -14.88 -5.94
CA TYR A 154 8.22 -14.62 -7.02
C TYR A 154 6.77 -14.97 -6.66
N ASP A 155 6.51 -16.19 -6.14
CA ASP A 155 5.17 -16.65 -5.74
C ASP A 155 4.51 -15.66 -4.76
N ILE A 156 5.27 -15.10 -3.82
CA ILE A 156 4.76 -14.11 -2.85
C ILE A 156 4.53 -12.76 -3.54
N ALA A 157 5.51 -12.28 -4.31
CA ALA A 157 5.47 -10.97 -4.94
C ALA A 157 4.37 -10.86 -6.01
N HIS A 158 4.22 -11.84 -6.90
CA HIS A 158 3.34 -11.70 -8.07
C HIS A 158 1.83 -11.68 -7.74
N VAL A 159 1.44 -12.01 -6.50
CA VAL A 159 0.04 -12.01 -6.06
C VAL A 159 -0.32 -10.78 -5.23
N HIS A 160 0.61 -9.84 -5.04
CA HIS A 160 0.35 -8.61 -4.27
C HIS A 160 -0.72 -7.73 -4.94
N GLY A 161 -0.87 -7.80 -6.27
CA GLY A 161 -1.92 -7.11 -7.02
C GLY A 161 -2.68 -8.01 -8.00
N GLY A 162 -3.35 -7.38 -8.97
CA GLY A 162 -3.91 -8.03 -10.14
C GLY A 162 -5.26 -8.76 -10.02
N LYS A 163 -5.58 -9.46 -11.12
CA LYS A 163 -6.71 -10.40 -11.27
C LYS A 163 -6.19 -11.65 -11.97
N VAL A 164 -6.70 -12.81 -11.59
CA VAL A 164 -6.47 -14.07 -12.31
C VAL A 164 -7.46 -14.16 -13.45
N THR A 165 -6.99 -14.26 -14.68
CA THR A 165 -7.84 -14.57 -15.85
C THR A 165 -7.85 -16.08 -16.09
N TYR A 166 -9.03 -16.69 -16.09
CA TYR A 166 -9.23 -18.10 -16.38
C TYR A 166 -9.30 -18.36 -17.89
N LYS A 167 -9.07 -19.61 -18.32
CA LYS A 167 -9.14 -20.02 -19.74
C LYS A 167 -10.47 -19.71 -20.44
N ASN A 168 -11.54 -19.55 -19.67
CA ASN A 168 -12.88 -19.18 -20.16
C ASN A 168 -13.09 -17.66 -20.28
N GLY A 169 -12.05 -16.84 -20.09
CA GLY A 169 -12.11 -15.37 -20.15
C GLY A 169 -12.66 -14.70 -18.89
N SER A 170 -13.12 -15.44 -17.89
CA SER A 170 -13.54 -14.86 -16.60
C SER A 170 -12.32 -14.41 -15.79
N SER A 171 -12.48 -13.39 -14.94
CA SER A 171 -11.41 -12.93 -14.04
C SER A 171 -11.84 -12.91 -12.58
N ASP A 172 -10.90 -13.19 -11.67
CA ASP A 172 -11.11 -13.22 -10.22
C ASP A 172 -9.96 -12.48 -9.51
N LYS A 173 -10.29 -11.69 -8.48
CA LYS A 173 -9.30 -10.96 -7.68
C LYS A 173 -8.62 -11.84 -6.63
N ASN A 174 -9.03 -13.11 -6.48
CA ASN A 174 -8.47 -14.03 -5.50
C ASN A 174 -7.13 -14.66 -5.95
N THR A 175 -6.08 -13.84 -5.99
CA THR A 175 -4.73 -14.24 -6.45
C THR A 175 -3.96 -15.04 -5.38
N ILE A 176 -4.05 -14.69 -4.10
CA ILE A 176 -3.30 -15.36 -3.01
C ILE A 176 -3.66 -16.85 -2.91
N LYS A 177 -4.92 -17.24 -3.14
CA LYS A 177 -5.34 -18.65 -3.06
C LYS A 177 -4.69 -19.54 -4.13
N LYS A 178 -4.02 -18.96 -5.14
CA LYS A 178 -3.38 -19.70 -6.25
C LYS A 178 -1.99 -20.22 -5.91
N ILE A 179 -1.31 -19.62 -4.94
CA ILE A 179 0.01 -20.09 -4.51
C ILE A 179 -0.13 -21.15 -3.41
N LYS A 180 0.93 -21.94 -3.18
CA LYS A 180 0.93 -22.97 -2.14
C LYS A 180 0.68 -22.33 -0.78
N GLN A 181 -0.14 -22.97 0.07
CA GLN A 181 -0.43 -22.44 1.40
C GLN A 181 0.80 -22.53 2.31
N HIS A 182 1.44 -23.71 2.34
CA HIS A 182 2.62 -24.02 3.14
C HIS A 182 3.64 -24.78 2.29
N ILE A 183 4.92 -24.60 2.60
CA ILE A 183 6.04 -25.36 2.05
C ILE A 183 7.04 -25.66 3.17
N THR A 184 7.96 -26.59 2.91
CA THR A 184 9.19 -26.75 3.71
C THR A 184 10.38 -26.30 2.88
N SER A 185 11.21 -25.41 3.42
CA SER A 185 12.39 -24.84 2.74
C SER A 185 13.53 -24.71 3.74
N ASP A 186 14.67 -25.34 3.45
CA ASP A 186 15.86 -25.43 4.32
C ASP A 186 15.56 -25.87 5.77
N GLY A 187 14.61 -26.80 5.92
CA GLY A 187 14.17 -27.30 7.21
C GLY A 187 13.21 -26.37 7.98
N TYR A 188 12.77 -25.27 7.38
CA TYR A 188 11.76 -24.37 7.94
C TYR A 188 10.40 -24.59 7.28
N ASP A 189 9.34 -24.58 8.09
CA ASP A 189 7.98 -24.46 7.59
C ASP A 189 7.70 -23.00 7.23
N VAL A 190 7.21 -22.76 6.01
CA VAL A 190 6.98 -21.42 5.46
C VAL A 190 5.56 -21.30 4.95
N ARG A 191 4.84 -20.27 5.40
CA ARG A 191 3.44 -19.98 5.04
C ARG A 191 3.35 -18.96 3.90
N LEU A 192 3.51 -19.39 2.65
CA LEU A 192 3.57 -18.44 1.51
C LEU A 192 2.30 -17.57 1.39
N GLN A 193 1.10 -18.14 1.58
CA GLN A 193 -0.15 -17.36 1.53
C GLN A 193 -0.25 -16.30 2.64
N LEU A 194 0.31 -16.58 3.83
CA LEU A 194 0.41 -15.59 4.91
C LEU A 194 1.34 -14.45 4.50
N LEU A 195 2.53 -14.77 3.97
CA LEU A 195 3.50 -13.76 3.55
C LEU A 195 2.95 -12.89 2.42
N ALA A 196 2.27 -13.48 1.45
CA ALA A 196 1.60 -12.77 0.37
C ALA A 196 0.50 -11.82 0.87
N ALA A 197 -0.29 -12.25 1.86
CA ALA A 197 -1.32 -11.41 2.46
C ALA A 197 -0.74 -10.23 3.27
N ILE A 198 0.38 -10.47 3.97
CA ILE A 198 1.10 -9.40 4.68
C ILE A 198 1.66 -8.39 3.68
N LEU A 199 2.37 -8.84 2.63
CA LEU A 199 2.92 -7.97 1.59
C LEU A 199 1.82 -7.11 0.94
N ARG A 200 0.76 -7.76 0.46
CA ARG A 200 -0.34 -7.09 -0.24
C ARG A 200 -1.00 -5.98 0.58
N PHE A 201 -1.27 -6.25 1.86
CA PHE A 201 -1.89 -5.24 2.70
C PHE A 201 -0.89 -4.20 3.19
N ALA A 202 0.36 -4.59 3.46
CA ALA A 202 1.41 -3.64 3.82
C ALA A 202 1.67 -2.62 2.70
N ASP A 203 1.65 -3.07 1.43
CA ASP A 203 1.72 -2.21 0.25
C ASP A 203 0.54 -1.23 0.18
N GLU A 204 -0.69 -1.72 0.36
CA GLU A 204 -1.88 -0.85 0.40
C GLU A 204 -1.82 0.21 1.52
N LEU A 205 -1.15 -0.08 2.65
CA LEU A 205 -0.95 0.85 3.76
C LEU A 205 0.27 1.76 3.61
N ALA A 206 1.12 1.54 2.59
CA ALA A 206 2.38 2.25 2.36
C ALA A 206 2.22 3.52 1.51
N ASP A 207 0.98 3.96 1.27
CA ASP A 207 0.74 5.33 0.80
C ASP A 207 1.19 6.33 1.87
N GLU A 208 1.95 7.34 1.44
CA GLU A 208 2.50 8.38 2.33
C GLU A 208 2.63 9.71 1.58
N LYS A 209 2.67 10.81 2.33
CA LYS A 209 2.88 12.16 1.80
C LYS A 209 4.07 12.30 0.88
N LYS A 210 5.17 11.62 1.19
CA LYS A 210 6.42 11.67 0.42
C LYS A 210 6.29 11.12 -1.00
N ARG A 211 5.26 10.31 -1.28
CA ARG A 211 5.01 9.80 -2.64
C ARG A 211 4.54 10.90 -3.60
N ALA A 212 4.02 12.02 -3.08
CA ALA A 212 3.51 13.12 -3.89
C ALA A 212 4.64 14.01 -4.45
N ASP A 213 4.63 14.23 -5.76
CA ASP A 213 5.29 15.39 -6.37
C ASP A 213 4.51 16.69 -6.08
N ILE A 214 4.73 17.24 -4.89
CA ILE A 214 4.05 18.46 -4.39
C ILE A 214 4.39 19.69 -5.22
N LEU A 215 5.64 19.78 -5.72
CA LEU A 215 6.09 20.91 -6.53
C LEU A 215 5.33 20.95 -7.86
N SER A 216 5.29 19.82 -8.57
CA SER A 216 4.55 19.70 -9.83
C SER A 216 3.04 19.85 -9.65
N LEU A 217 2.50 19.43 -8.50
CA LEU A 217 1.08 19.62 -8.18
C LEU A 217 0.74 21.11 -7.97
N ASN A 218 1.62 21.86 -7.30
CA ASN A 218 1.37 23.26 -6.95
C ASN A 218 1.64 24.22 -8.11
N ASN A 219 2.63 23.94 -8.97
CA ASN A 219 2.92 24.77 -10.14
C ASN A 219 2.05 24.41 -11.37
N GLY A 220 1.25 23.34 -11.28
CA GLY A 220 0.37 22.87 -12.37
C GLY A 220 1.09 22.14 -13.50
N SER A 221 2.29 21.58 -13.27
CA SER A 221 3.05 20.85 -14.28
C SER A 221 2.75 19.35 -14.35
N LEU A 222 1.94 18.80 -13.44
CA LEU A 222 1.43 17.42 -13.56
C LEU A 222 0.49 17.28 -14.76
N THR A 223 0.46 16.07 -15.35
CA THR A 223 -0.58 15.74 -16.32
C THR A 223 -1.94 15.77 -15.63
N LYS A 224 -2.96 16.28 -16.34
CA LYS A 224 -4.32 16.40 -15.78
C LYS A 224 -4.83 15.10 -15.22
N GLY A 225 -4.58 13.98 -15.89
CA GLY A 225 -4.98 12.65 -15.42
C GLY A 225 -4.35 12.19 -14.10
N SER A 226 -3.34 12.88 -13.57
CA SER A 226 -2.58 12.44 -12.40
C SER A 226 -2.79 13.32 -11.16
N GLU A 227 -3.43 14.49 -11.32
CA GLU A 227 -3.50 15.51 -10.27
C GLU A 227 -4.10 14.97 -8.97
N VAL A 228 -5.20 14.22 -9.04
CA VAL A 228 -5.87 13.73 -7.83
C VAL A 228 -5.03 12.72 -7.04
N PHE A 229 -4.20 11.91 -7.70
CA PHE A 229 -3.37 10.90 -7.03
C PHE A 229 -2.25 11.55 -6.21
N HIS A 230 -1.68 12.62 -6.74
CA HIS A 230 -0.70 13.45 -6.03
C HIS A 230 -1.36 14.25 -4.90
N ALA A 231 -2.56 14.80 -5.14
CA ALA A 231 -3.30 15.53 -4.11
C ALA A 231 -3.73 14.63 -2.94
N PHE A 232 -4.18 13.40 -3.22
CA PHE A 232 -4.46 12.37 -2.23
C PHE A 232 -3.23 12.11 -1.35
N SER A 233 -2.10 11.78 -1.99
CA SER A 233 -0.85 11.48 -1.28
C SER A 233 -0.41 12.70 -0.46
N ALA A 234 -0.44 13.91 -1.02
CA ALA A 234 -0.04 15.14 -0.35
C ALA A 234 -0.85 15.47 0.92
N CYS A 235 -2.10 15.00 1.00
CA CYS A 235 -2.99 15.23 2.14
C CYS A 235 -2.99 14.09 3.16
N LEU A 236 -2.41 12.93 2.84
CA LEU A 236 -2.32 11.80 3.76
C LEU A 236 -1.25 12.10 4.82
N ASP A 237 -1.67 12.38 6.06
CA ASP A 237 -0.80 12.76 7.16
C ASP A 237 -0.16 11.53 7.82
N SER A 238 -0.97 10.52 8.15
CA SER A 238 -0.44 9.26 8.69
C SER A 238 -1.37 8.06 8.49
N VAL A 239 -0.75 6.88 8.45
CA VAL A 239 -1.40 5.56 8.51
C VAL A 239 -0.72 4.79 9.64
N LYS A 240 -1.49 4.33 10.63
CA LYS A 240 -0.96 3.63 11.81
C LYS A 240 -1.76 2.38 12.13
N VAL A 241 -1.06 1.33 12.55
CA VAL A 241 -1.69 0.12 13.09
C VAL A 241 -1.82 0.26 14.61
N ASP A 242 -3.04 0.30 15.14
CA ASP A 242 -3.32 0.28 16.57
C ASP A 242 -3.87 -1.10 16.98
N HIS A 243 -2.98 -1.95 17.49
CA HIS A 243 -3.31 -3.29 18.00
C HIS A 243 -4.17 -3.28 19.27
N SER A 244 -4.15 -2.20 20.05
CA SER A 244 -4.96 -2.12 21.27
C SER A 244 -6.45 -1.92 20.96
N LYS A 245 -6.74 -1.22 19.86
CA LYS A 245 -8.10 -0.99 19.37
C LYS A 245 -8.50 -1.90 18.21
N LEU A 246 -7.56 -2.69 17.68
CA LEU A 246 -7.70 -3.56 16.50
C LEU A 246 -8.09 -2.77 15.24
N ILE A 247 -7.46 -1.61 15.04
CA ILE A 247 -7.79 -0.69 13.94
C ILE A 247 -6.56 -0.28 13.13
N ILE A 248 -6.80 0.14 11.89
CA ILE A 248 -5.91 1.05 11.17
C ILE A 248 -6.43 2.47 11.37
N GLU A 249 -5.61 3.37 11.89
CA GLU A 249 -5.89 4.80 11.99
C GLU A 249 -5.34 5.50 10.75
N VAL A 250 -6.19 6.24 10.05
CA VAL A 250 -5.82 7.01 8.85
C VAL A 250 -6.19 8.47 9.06
N HIS A 251 -5.20 9.36 9.00
CA HIS A 251 -5.39 10.79 9.17
C HIS A 251 -5.12 11.54 7.86
N PHE A 252 -6.02 12.43 7.49
CA PHE A 252 -5.85 13.36 6.39
C PHE A 252 -5.86 14.80 6.89
N LYS A 253 -5.05 15.64 6.24
CA LYS A 253 -5.07 17.10 6.40
C LYS A 253 -5.27 17.75 5.04
N ILE A 254 -6.47 18.29 4.82
CA ILE A 254 -6.87 18.85 3.54
C ILE A 254 -6.86 20.38 3.60
N PRO A 255 -6.02 21.06 2.80
CA PRO A 255 -6.07 22.51 2.72
C PRO A 255 -7.33 22.97 1.98
N LYS A 256 -7.91 24.12 2.36
CA LYS A 256 -9.14 24.70 1.77
C LYS A 256 -9.11 24.67 0.25
N LYS A 257 -7.99 25.11 -0.35
CA LYS A 257 -7.77 25.16 -1.80
C LYS A 257 -7.98 23.80 -2.51
N TYR A 258 -7.78 22.68 -1.82
CA TYR A 258 -8.00 21.35 -2.37
C TYR A 258 -9.43 20.84 -2.11
N ALA A 259 -10.06 21.25 -1.00
CA ALA A 259 -11.46 20.95 -0.73
C ALA A 259 -12.43 21.71 -1.66
N THR A 260 -12.03 22.89 -2.15
CA THR A 260 -12.88 23.77 -2.98
C THR A 260 -12.57 23.72 -4.48
N ARG A 261 -11.87 22.68 -4.96
CA ARG A 261 -11.60 22.51 -6.39
C ARG A 261 -11.73 21.06 -6.83
N LYS A 262 -11.86 20.86 -8.14
CA LYS A 262 -11.76 19.53 -8.76
C LYS A 262 -10.35 19.29 -9.28
N PHE A 263 -9.97 18.03 -9.31
CA PHE A 263 -8.70 17.54 -9.84
C PHE A 263 -8.99 16.63 -11.03
N GLY A 264 -8.12 16.67 -12.04
CA GLY A 264 -8.17 15.70 -13.10
C GLY A 264 -7.76 14.30 -12.62
N LYS A 265 -8.41 13.29 -13.19
CA LYS A 265 -8.17 11.88 -12.94
C LYS A 265 -8.28 11.09 -14.23
N LEU A 266 -7.23 10.35 -14.57
CA LEU A 266 -7.28 9.41 -15.68
C LEU A 266 -8.05 8.18 -15.22
N ILE A 267 -9.10 7.84 -15.96
CA ILE A 267 -9.84 6.60 -15.78
C ILE A 267 -9.83 5.81 -17.09
N SER A 268 -9.87 4.49 -16.96
CA SER A 268 -10.05 3.59 -18.10
C SER A 268 -11.47 3.04 -18.06
N GLU A 269 -12.26 3.34 -19.09
CA GLU A 269 -13.63 2.84 -19.23
C GLU A 269 -13.74 2.13 -20.59
N ASN A 270 -14.10 0.84 -20.56
CA ASN A 270 -14.17 -0.01 -21.76
C ASN A 270 -12.87 -0.02 -22.58
N GLY A 271 -11.71 0.08 -21.92
CA GLY A 271 -10.39 0.12 -22.56
C GLY A 271 -10.02 1.48 -23.16
N ILE A 272 -10.87 2.50 -23.00
CA ILE A 272 -10.62 3.87 -23.44
C ILE A 272 -10.19 4.70 -22.24
N ASN A 273 -9.04 5.34 -22.34
CA ASN A 273 -8.55 6.27 -21.33
C ASN A 273 -9.22 7.63 -21.52
N LYS A 274 -9.73 8.21 -20.43
CA LYS A 274 -10.28 9.56 -20.41
C LYS A 274 -9.92 10.27 -19.11
N VAL A 275 -9.72 11.57 -19.20
CA VAL A 275 -9.55 12.43 -18.02
C VAL A 275 -10.93 12.90 -17.58
N VAL A 276 -11.23 12.74 -16.29
CA VAL A 276 -12.44 13.25 -15.65
C VAL A 276 -12.09 14.13 -14.47
N ASP A 277 -12.95 15.10 -14.17
CA ASP A 277 -12.84 15.89 -12.96
C ASP A 277 -13.45 15.15 -11.77
N CYS A 278 -12.75 15.16 -10.63
CA CYS A 278 -13.23 14.59 -9.38
C CYS A 278 -12.84 15.47 -8.18
N TYR A 279 -13.63 15.45 -7.11
CA TYR A 279 -13.24 16.07 -5.86
C TYR A 279 -12.27 15.17 -5.10
N LEU A 280 -11.34 15.78 -4.36
CA LEU A 280 -10.35 15.05 -3.58
C LEU A 280 -11.00 14.10 -2.55
N ILE A 281 -12.07 14.56 -1.88
CA ILE A 281 -12.76 13.74 -0.87
C ILE A 281 -13.36 12.46 -1.47
N ASP A 282 -13.86 12.51 -2.71
CA ASP A 282 -14.42 11.33 -3.38
C ASP A 282 -13.32 10.32 -3.74
N GLU A 283 -12.13 10.79 -4.12
CA GLU A 283 -10.96 9.92 -4.31
C GLU A 283 -10.48 9.32 -2.99
N ILE A 284 -10.41 10.11 -1.91
CA ILE A 284 -10.08 9.62 -0.56
C ILE A 284 -11.01 8.47 -0.17
N TYR A 285 -12.31 8.67 -0.36
CA TYR A 285 -13.30 7.63 -0.09
C TYR A 285 -13.11 6.38 -0.96
N SER A 286 -12.83 6.54 -2.25
CA SER A 286 -12.56 5.42 -3.15
C SER A 286 -11.34 4.61 -2.69
N ARG A 287 -10.27 5.29 -2.25
CA ARG A 287 -9.03 4.68 -1.74
C ARG A 287 -9.24 3.98 -0.40
N LEU A 288 -9.95 4.60 0.54
CA LEU A 288 -10.28 3.99 1.83
C LEU A 288 -11.15 2.74 1.67
N LEU A 289 -12.11 2.76 0.74
CA LEU A 289 -12.92 1.58 0.43
C LEU A 289 -12.06 0.44 -0.14
N LYS A 290 -11.13 0.75 -1.05
CA LYS A 290 -10.15 -0.23 -1.56
C LYS A 290 -9.31 -0.81 -0.42
N MET A 291 -8.75 0.04 0.45
CA MET A 291 -7.99 -0.37 1.62
C MET A 291 -8.78 -1.30 2.53
N HIS A 292 -10.06 -1.00 2.79
CA HIS A 292 -10.95 -1.85 3.58
C HIS A 292 -11.23 -3.19 2.92
N GLN A 293 -11.43 -3.23 1.60
CA GLN A 293 -11.62 -4.47 0.84
C GLN A 293 -10.37 -5.35 0.89
N GLU A 294 -9.18 -4.76 0.76
CA GLU A 294 -7.91 -5.46 0.87
C GLU A 294 -7.68 -6.01 2.28
N ARG A 295 -8.04 -5.25 3.34
CA ARG A 295 -8.05 -5.74 4.73
C ARG A 295 -8.94 -7.00 4.86
N ILE A 296 -10.20 -6.94 4.40
CA ILE A 296 -11.12 -8.08 4.45
C ILE A 296 -10.54 -9.27 3.69
N TYR A 297 -10.00 -9.04 2.50
CA TYR A 297 -9.46 -10.10 1.67
C TYR A 297 -8.26 -10.78 2.33
N CYS A 298 -7.27 -10.01 2.75
CA CYS A 298 -6.02 -10.50 3.32
C CYS A 298 -6.23 -11.14 4.71
N SER A 299 -7.24 -10.70 5.48
CA SER A 299 -7.61 -11.30 6.77
C SER A 299 -7.97 -12.77 6.72
N LYS A 300 -8.36 -13.27 5.56
CA LYS A 300 -8.65 -14.70 5.33
C LYS A 300 -7.40 -15.56 5.45
N PHE A 301 -6.21 -14.98 5.26
CA PHE A 301 -4.94 -15.70 5.17
C PHE A 301 -4.00 -15.46 6.36
N TRP A 302 -4.13 -14.34 7.10
CA TRP A 302 -3.26 -14.05 8.26
C TRP A 302 -3.82 -14.47 9.63
N LYS A 303 -4.86 -15.31 9.64
CA LYS A 303 -5.63 -15.71 10.82
C LYS A 303 -4.77 -16.00 12.05
N SER A 304 -5.12 -15.37 13.18
CA SER A 304 -4.47 -15.44 14.51
C SER A 304 -3.12 -14.74 14.64
N MET A 305 -2.47 -14.34 13.54
CA MET A 305 -1.23 -13.57 13.59
C MET A 305 -1.51 -12.07 13.60
N ILE A 306 -2.48 -11.61 12.81
CA ILE A 306 -2.87 -10.20 12.71
C ILE A 306 -4.36 -10.09 13.02
N GLU A 307 -4.70 -9.23 13.96
CA GLU A 307 -6.07 -8.96 14.41
C GLU A 307 -6.37 -7.48 14.16
N ILE A 308 -7.07 -7.20 13.06
CA ILE A 308 -7.47 -5.85 12.65
C ILE A 308 -8.90 -5.92 12.12
N ASP A 309 -9.81 -5.25 12.80
CA ASP A 309 -11.24 -5.37 12.59
C ASP A 309 -11.81 -4.28 11.66
N ARG A 310 -11.23 -3.08 11.70
CA ARG A 310 -11.80 -1.89 11.05
C ARG A 310 -10.73 -0.86 10.71
N ILE A 311 -11.13 0.13 9.92
CA ILE A 311 -10.32 1.30 9.58
C ILE A 311 -11.04 2.51 10.15
N TRP A 312 -10.37 3.28 10.99
CA TRP A 312 -10.86 4.54 11.53
C TRP A 312 -10.17 5.69 10.82
N VAL A 313 -10.93 6.71 10.46
CA VAL A 313 -10.49 7.81 9.61
C VAL A 313 -10.85 9.14 10.25
N GLU A 314 -9.90 10.07 10.20
CA GLU A 314 -10.09 11.47 10.56
C GLU A 314 -9.58 12.37 9.43
N ILE A 315 -10.36 13.39 9.10
CA ILE A 315 -10.04 14.35 8.04
C ILE A 315 -10.18 15.76 8.61
N GLU A 316 -9.04 16.42 8.78
CA GLU A 316 -8.94 17.82 9.18
C GLU A 316 -8.97 18.74 7.94
N PHE A 317 -9.68 19.86 8.06
CA PHE A 317 -9.75 20.89 7.00
C PHE A 317 -9.18 22.20 7.51
N TYR A 318 -8.13 22.69 6.85
CA TYR A 318 -7.44 23.90 7.28
C TYR A 318 -7.25 24.93 6.18
N ASN A 319 -7.11 26.19 6.58
CA ASN A 319 -6.71 27.27 5.69
C ASN A 319 -5.19 27.27 5.54
N ASP A 320 -4.69 27.20 4.32
CA ASP A 320 -3.26 27.24 4.03
C ASP A 320 -2.88 28.68 3.69
N SER A 321 -2.58 29.48 4.71
CA SER A 321 -2.19 30.90 4.60
C SER A 321 -0.74 31.10 4.16
N MET A 322 -0.16 30.11 3.45
CA MET A 322 1.17 30.22 2.84
C MET A 322 1.18 31.37 1.81
N GLY A 323 1.63 32.54 2.25
CA GLY A 323 1.70 33.77 1.45
C GLY A 323 1.25 35.04 2.19
N GLU A 324 0.63 34.92 3.36
CA GLU A 324 0.26 36.08 4.19
C GLU A 324 1.37 36.42 5.20
N GLU A 325 1.62 37.72 5.45
CA GLU A 325 2.65 38.19 6.39
C GLU A 325 2.37 37.78 7.84
N THR A 326 1.13 37.40 8.14
CA THR A 326 0.67 36.96 9.47
C THR A 326 -0.19 35.71 9.33
N ILE A 327 0.13 34.65 10.08
CA ILE A 327 -0.70 33.45 10.18
C ILE A 327 -1.87 33.77 11.11
N ASP A 328 -3.09 33.79 10.58
CA ASP A 328 -4.30 33.86 11.39
C ASP A 328 -4.65 32.48 11.95
N PHE A 329 -4.34 32.28 13.24
CA PHE A 329 -4.66 31.04 13.95
C PHE A 329 -6.14 30.93 14.34
N GLU A 330 -6.90 32.03 14.40
CA GLU A 330 -8.33 32.01 14.76
C GLU A 330 -9.22 31.49 13.62
N HIS A 331 -8.72 31.53 12.37
CA HIS A 331 -9.42 31.08 11.18
C HIS A 331 -8.71 29.91 10.46
N LEU A 332 -7.91 29.14 11.20
CA LEU A 332 -7.18 28.00 10.65
C LEU A 332 -8.11 26.85 10.26
N GLN A 333 -9.13 26.53 11.07
CA GLN A 333 -10.10 25.48 10.72
C GLN A 333 -11.19 26.03 9.80
N VAL A 334 -11.39 25.41 8.64
CA VAL A 334 -12.35 25.89 7.62
C VAL A 334 -13.61 25.03 7.52
N HIS A 335 -13.61 23.87 8.18
CA HIS A 335 -14.74 22.95 8.28
C HIS A 335 -14.52 22.05 9.51
N PRO A 336 -15.58 21.66 10.25
CA PRO A 336 -15.46 20.65 11.30
C PRO A 336 -14.83 19.36 10.78
N ASP A 337 -14.05 18.69 11.61
CA ASP A 337 -13.37 17.47 11.18
C ASP A 337 -14.38 16.37 10.86
N ILE A 338 -14.07 15.57 9.83
CA ILE A 338 -14.88 14.42 9.48
C ILE A 338 -14.21 13.20 10.11
N THR A 339 -14.94 12.49 10.96
CA THR A 339 -14.49 11.24 11.58
C THR A 339 -15.49 10.12 11.25
N PHE A 340 -14.98 8.96 10.85
CA PHE A 340 -15.81 7.80 10.55
C PHE A 340 -15.02 6.49 10.59
N THR A 341 -15.74 5.37 10.64
CA THR A 341 -15.16 4.02 10.73
C THR A 341 -15.73 3.11 9.65
N LEU A 342 -14.86 2.39 8.94
CA LEU A 342 -15.28 1.38 7.97
C LEU A 342 -15.45 0.01 8.64
N HIS A 343 -16.69 -0.47 8.68
CA HIS A 343 -17.10 -1.76 9.23
C HIS A 343 -17.29 -2.83 8.14
N ASP A 344 -17.03 -4.10 8.49
CA ASP A 344 -17.38 -5.24 7.62
C ASP A 344 -18.88 -5.51 7.67
N ASN A 345 -19.60 -4.95 6.70
CA ASN A 345 -21.04 -5.13 6.54
C ASN A 345 -21.38 -6.33 5.61
N GLY A 346 -20.43 -7.24 5.37
CA GLY A 346 -20.60 -8.53 4.68
C GLY A 346 -19.92 -8.63 3.30
N TYR A 347 -19.07 -9.64 3.07
CA TYR A 347 -18.42 -9.95 1.79
C TYR A 347 -19.03 -11.17 1.07
N PRO A 348 -19.10 -11.26 -0.27
CA PRO A 348 -18.77 -10.23 -1.29
C PRO A 348 -19.94 -9.29 -1.62
N SER A 349 -21.10 -9.51 -1.00
CA SER A 349 -22.37 -8.84 -1.33
C SER A 349 -22.45 -7.39 -0.83
N GLY A 350 -21.60 -7.01 0.14
CA GLY A 350 -21.37 -5.62 0.55
C GLY A 350 -20.48 -4.91 -0.46
N SER A 351 -20.90 -4.88 -1.73
CA SER A 351 -20.35 -3.99 -2.75
C SER A 351 -20.92 -2.58 -2.60
N GLY A 352 -21.03 -2.11 -1.36
CA GLY A 352 -21.62 -0.83 -1.07
C GLY A 352 -20.62 0.30 -1.30
N ASP A 353 -21.15 1.50 -1.50
CA ASP A 353 -20.35 2.71 -1.48
C ASP A 353 -19.77 2.94 -0.05
N ILE A 354 -18.83 3.88 0.10
CA ILE A 354 -18.26 4.17 1.41
C ILE A 354 -19.32 4.49 2.47
N PHE A 355 -20.42 5.14 2.08
CA PHE A 355 -21.49 5.57 2.98
C PHE A 355 -22.20 4.38 3.63
N SER A 356 -22.28 3.25 2.92
CA SER A 356 -22.85 2.00 3.46
C SER A 356 -21.95 1.29 4.47
N CYS A 357 -20.64 1.59 4.48
CA CYS A 357 -19.66 0.97 5.39
C CYS A 357 -19.48 1.73 6.71
N CYS A 358 -20.06 2.93 6.84
CA CYS A 358 -19.75 3.86 7.94
C CYS A 358 -20.97 4.23 8.79
N ASP A 359 -21.96 3.35 8.92
CA ASP A 359 -23.13 3.46 9.82
C ASP A 359 -23.84 4.83 9.86
N GLY A 360 -23.79 5.59 8.77
CA GLY A 360 -24.39 6.92 8.65
C GLY A 360 -23.53 8.09 9.14
N GLU A 361 -22.29 7.87 9.59
CA GLU A 361 -21.34 8.89 10.08
C GLU A 361 -20.98 9.93 9.00
N LEU A 362 -21.04 9.55 7.72
CA LEU A 362 -20.77 10.42 6.56
C LEU A 362 -22.01 11.20 6.09
N LYS A 363 -22.73 11.82 7.02
CA LYS A 363 -23.91 12.67 6.73
C LYS A 363 -23.87 13.97 7.53
N TYR A 364 -24.33 15.06 6.91
CA TYR A 364 -24.63 16.31 7.61
C TYR A 364 -25.90 16.19 8.45
N GLN A 365 -26.13 17.16 9.34
CA GLN A 365 -27.34 17.22 10.18
C GLN A 365 -28.64 17.28 9.38
N ASP A 366 -28.60 17.81 8.15
CA ASP A 366 -29.74 17.85 7.22
C ASP A 366 -29.97 16.52 6.49
N GLY A 367 -29.15 15.50 6.76
CA GLY A 367 -29.22 14.16 6.17
C GLY A 367 -28.51 14.03 4.81
N SER A 368 -27.99 15.12 4.25
CA SER A 368 -27.20 15.07 3.01
C SER A 368 -25.87 14.34 3.22
N LYS A 369 -25.39 13.65 2.19
CA LYS A 369 -24.09 12.94 2.22
C LYS A 369 -22.95 13.93 2.27
N ILE A 370 -21.91 13.63 3.04
CA ILE A 370 -20.66 14.41 3.03
C ILE A 370 -19.81 13.94 1.84
N ASP A 371 -20.22 14.32 0.63
CA ASP A 371 -19.51 14.08 -0.64
C ASP A 371 -18.82 15.35 -1.15
N GLY A 372 -18.06 15.25 -2.24
CA GLY A 372 -17.32 16.39 -2.79
C GLY A 372 -18.18 17.58 -3.17
N GLU A 373 -19.39 17.36 -3.69
CA GLU A 373 -20.28 18.45 -4.09
C GLU A 373 -20.85 19.20 -2.87
N ASN A 374 -21.31 18.47 -1.86
CA ASN A 374 -21.87 19.07 -0.65
C ASN A 374 -20.77 19.72 0.21
N LEU A 375 -19.60 19.10 0.30
CA LEU A 375 -18.43 19.69 0.98
C LEU A 375 -17.99 20.99 0.31
N PHE A 376 -17.91 21.02 -1.03
CA PHE A 376 -17.61 22.24 -1.78
C PHE A 376 -18.59 23.37 -1.42
N LYS A 377 -19.90 23.10 -1.37
CA LYS A 377 -20.94 24.08 -1.03
C LYS A 377 -20.85 24.61 0.42
N LYS A 378 -20.26 23.84 1.34
CA LYS A 378 -20.13 24.23 2.77
C LYS A 378 -18.86 25.04 3.03
N ILE A 379 -17.79 24.83 2.25
CA ILE A 379 -16.48 25.46 2.45
C ILE A 379 -16.26 26.68 1.55
N SER A 380 -16.89 26.71 0.37
CA SER A 380 -16.86 27.84 -0.56
C SER A 380 -17.74 28.98 -0.08
#